data_AF-A0A9E4YHU7-F1
#
_entry.id   AF-A0A9E4YHU7-F1
#
_cell.length_a   1.000
_cell.length_b   1.000
_cell.length_c   1.000
_cell.angle_alpha   90.00
_cell.angle_beta   90.00
_cell.angle_gamma   90.00
#
_symmetry.space_group_name_H-M   'P 1'
#
loop_
_entity.id
_entity.type
_entity.pdbx_description
1 polymer ?
#
loop_
_entity_poly.entity_id
_entity_poly.type
_entity_poly.pdbx_seq_one_letter_code
_entity_poly.pdbx_strand_id
1 'polypeptide(L)'
;MVVDFSLLLPEMLLAGLGFLVLAVDLFLPQDRPERRNKAVAAVAVVGMAAVAAMAIATQPDRSASVYGGLLFIDAYALLFKTLF
;
A
#
# COMPACT_ATOMS: atom_id res chain seq x y z
N MET A 1 15.46 15.37 -15.41
CA MET A 1 14.18 14.64 -15.46
C MET A 1 13.51 14.81 -14.10
N VAL A 2 12.35 15.44 -14.04
CA VAL A 2 11.56 15.54 -12.80
C VAL A 2 10.74 14.25 -12.71
N VAL A 3 10.98 13.43 -11.69
CA VAL A 3 10.23 12.20 -11.46
C VAL A 3 8.94 12.57 -10.73
N ASP A 4 7.79 12.18 -11.28
CA ASP A 4 6.51 12.35 -10.59
C ASP A 4 6.35 11.26 -9.53
N PHE A 5 6.74 11.57 -8.29
CA PHE A 5 6.64 10.65 -7.15
C PHE A 5 5.19 10.34 -6.73
N SER A 6 4.19 11.11 -7.20
CA SER A 6 2.78 10.82 -6.89
C SER A 6 2.31 9.47 -7.46
N LEU A 7 2.98 9.01 -8.51
CA LEU A 7 2.75 7.70 -9.13
C LEU A 7 3.20 6.52 -8.27
N LEU A 8 4.19 6.74 -7.39
CA LEU A 8 4.73 5.74 -6.46
C LEU A 8 4.07 5.81 -5.08
N LEU A 9 3.10 6.70 -4.90
CA LEU A 9 2.50 6.97 -3.60
C LEU A 9 1.79 5.74 -3.01
N PRO A 10 1.01 4.94 -3.78
CA PRO A 10 0.41 3.73 -3.24
C PRO A 10 1.45 2.71 -2.75
N GLU A 11 2.58 2.56 -3.44
CA GLU A 11 3.68 1.68 -3.08
C GLU A 11 4.36 2.15 -1.78
N MET A 12 4.60 3.46 -1.67
CA MET A 12 5.15 4.05 -0.45
C MET A 12 4.19 3.91 0.74
N LEU A 13 2.88 4.04 0.51
CA LEU A 13 1.86 3.81 1.53
C LEU A 13 1.79 2.34 1.94
N LEU A 14 1.92 1.40 1.00
CA LEU A 14 1.96 -0.03 1.28
C LEU A 14 3.19 -0.40 2.12
N ALA A 15 4.37 0.15 1.77
CA ALA A 15 5.58 -0.03 2.55
C ALA A 15 5.42 0.56 3.97
N GLY A 16 4.86 1.77 4.07
CA GLY A 16 4.53 2.42 5.34
C GLY A 16 3.55 1.61 6.18
N LEU A 17 2.54 0.99 5.56
CA LEU A 17 1.60 0.09 6.22
C LEU A 17 2.32 -1.12 6.82
N GLY A 18 3.28 -1.71 6.12
CA GLY A 18 4.11 -2.80 6.64
C GLY A 18 4.84 -2.42 7.93
N PHE A 19 5.46 -1.24 7.95
CA PHE A 19 6.09 -0.71 9.17
C PHE A 19 5.08 -0.43 10.28
N LEU A 20 3.89 0.07 9.94
CA LEU A 20 2.84 0.33 10.91
C LEU A 20 2.31 -0.96 11.54
N VAL A 21 2.09 -1.99 10.74
CA VAL A 21 1.72 -3.34 11.20
C VAL A 21 2.79 -3.89 12.15
N LEU A 22 4.07 -3.76 11.80
CA LEU A 22 5.19 -4.17 12.65
C LEU A 22 5.24 -3.37 13.96
N ALA A 23 5.03 -2.05 13.90
CA ALA A 23 4.99 -1.21 15.08
C ALA A 23 3.83 -1.61 16.01
N VAL A 24 2.64 -1.82 15.45
CA VAL A 24 1.47 -2.28 16.21
C VAL A 24 1.75 -3.64 16.88
N ASP A 25 2.38 -4.58 16.17
CA ASP A 25 2.75 -5.87 16.76
C ASP A 25 3.79 -5.73 17.89
N LEU A 26 4.80 -4.85 17.71
CA LEU A 26 5.87 -4.64 18.69
C LEU A 26 5.40 -3.94 19.97
N PHE A 27 4.50 -2.97 19.85
CA PHE A 27 4.03 -2.17 20.99
C PHE A 27 2.83 -2.79 21.74
N LEU A 28 2.18 -3.83 21.20
CA LEU A 28 1.06 -4.46 21.88
C LEU A 28 1.54 -5.47 22.96
N PRO A 29 0.96 -5.43 24.17
CA PRO A 29 1.34 -6.35 25.26
C PRO A 29 1.20 -7.83 24.87
N GLN A 30 2.20 -8.63 25.22
CA GLN A 30 2.23 -10.06 24.92
C GLN A 30 1.22 -10.88 25.75
N ASP A 31 0.64 -10.29 26.79
CA ASP A 31 -0.27 -10.96 27.73
C ASP A 31 -1.59 -11.44 27.09
N ARG A 32 -1.94 -10.97 25.88
CA ARG A 32 -3.16 -11.38 25.15
C ARG A 32 -2.90 -11.58 23.65
N PRO A 33 -2.28 -12.71 23.25
CA PRO A 33 -1.88 -12.96 21.86
C PRO A 33 -3.06 -12.94 20.87
N GLU A 34 -4.24 -13.44 21.27
CA GLU A 34 -5.43 -13.41 20.40
C GLU A 34 -5.88 -11.99 20.06
N ARG A 35 -5.83 -11.08 21.04
CA ARG A 35 -6.27 -9.70 20.86
C ARG A 35 -5.26 -8.91 20.02
N ARG A 36 -3.96 -9.22 20.18
CA ARG A 36 -2.89 -8.69 19.34
C ARG A 36 -3.07 -9.12 17.88
N ASN A 37 -3.22 -10.42 17.63
CA ASN A 37 -3.39 -10.94 16.28
C ASN A 37 -4.62 -10.32 15.58
N LYS A 38 -5.73 -10.15 16.31
CA LYS A 38 -6.92 -9.48 15.78
C LYS A 38 -6.67 -8.01 15.46
N ALA A 39 -5.96 -7.27 16.32
CA ALA A 39 -5.64 -5.87 16.09
C ALA A 39 -4.70 -5.68 14.89
N VAL A 40 -3.63 -6.47 14.82
CA VAL A 40 -2.66 -6.46 13.71
C VAL A 40 -3.35 -6.83 12.39
N ALA A 41 -4.18 -7.88 12.39
CA ALA A 41 -4.94 -8.28 11.21
C ALA A 41 -5.94 -7.20 10.78
N ALA A 42 -6.65 -6.56 11.71
CA ALA A 42 -7.59 -5.48 11.38
C ALA A 42 -6.87 -4.28 10.75
N VAL A 43 -5.71 -3.89 11.30
CA VAL A 43 -4.88 -2.82 10.77
C VAL A 43 -4.37 -3.16 9.38
N ALA A 44 -3.90 -4.39 9.16
CA ALA A 44 -3.43 -4.83 7.85
C ALA A 44 -4.56 -4.83 6.81
N VAL A 45 -5.72 -5.40 7.13
CA VAL A 45 -6.86 -5.47 6.19
C VAL A 45 -7.40 -4.07 5.87
N VAL A 46 -7.63 -3.23 6.88
CA VAL A 46 -8.12 -1.86 6.68
C VAL A 46 -7.10 -1.02 5.92
N GLY A 47 -5.81 -1.16 6.25
CA GLY A 47 -4.73 -0.47 5.57
C GLY A 47 -4.62 -0.87 4.11
N MET A 48 -4.65 -2.17 3.80
CA MET A 48 -4.59 -2.65 2.42
C MET A 48 -5.79 -2.18 1.61
N ALA A 49 -7.00 -2.25 2.18
CA ALA A 49 -8.21 -1.72 1.53
C ALA A 49 -8.10 -0.21 1.25
N ALA A 50 -7.54 0.56 2.19
CA ALA A 50 -7.30 1.99 2.01
C ALA A 50 -6.28 2.29 0.90
N VAL A 51 -5.16 1.53 0.85
CA VAL A 51 -4.15 1.67 -0.21
C VAL A 51 -4.74 1.33 -1.58
N ALA A 52 -5.51 0.24 -1.68
CA ALA A 52 -6.17 -0.17 -2.92
C ALA A 52 -7.18 0.89 -3.39
N ALA A 53 -8.04 1.39 -2.50
CA ALA A 53 -8.99 2.46 -2.81
C ALA A 53 -8.28 3.74 -3.27
N MET A 54 -7.18 4.09 -2.62
CA MET A 54 -6.36 5.26 -2.98
C MET A 54 -5.70 5.11 -4.35
N ALA A 55 -5.18 3.92 -4.69
CA ALA A 55 -4.63 3.64 -6.02
C ALA A 55 -5.71 3.79 -7.11
N ILE A 56 -6.88 3.19 -6.90
CA ILE A 56 -8.02 3.25 -7.85
C ILE A 56 -8.52 4.68 -8.04
N ALA A 57 -8.56 5.48 -6.97
CA ALA A 57 -9.05 6.86 -7.04
C ALA A 57 -8.08 7.83 -7.74
N THR A 58 -6.78 7.53 -7.77
CA THR A 58 -5.74 8.49 -8.20
C THR A 58 -5.01 8.12 -9.49
N GLN A 59 -5.02 6.85 -9.89
CA GLN A 59 -4.25 6.36 -11.05
C GLN A 59 -5.05 5.85 -12.28
N PRO A 60 -6.40 5.96 -12.40
CA PRO A 60 -7.14 5.28 -13.48
C PRO A 60 -6.87 5.84 -14.88
N ASP A 61 -6.63 7.15 -15.01
CA ASP A 61 -6.41 7.83 -16.30
C ASP A 61 -4.94 8.24 -16.54
N ARG A 62 -4.01 7.72 -15.74
CA ARG A 62 -2.58 8.06 -15.88
C ARG A 62 -1.86 6.98 -16.65
N SER A 63 -1.38 7.33 -17.85
CA SER A 63 -0.41 6.55 -18.61
C SER A 63 0.96 7.21 -18.47
N ALA A 64 1.84 6.65 -17.64
CA ALA A 64 3.16 7.20 -17.40
C ALA A 64 4.21 6.11 -17.23
N SER A 65 5.40 6.38 -17.76
CA SER A 65 6.58 5.57 -17.47
C SER A 65 7.46 6.29 -16.45
N VAL A 66 7.87 5.57 -15.42
CA VAL A 66 8.72 6.06 -14.33
C VAL A 66 10.10 5.40 -14.45
N TYR A 67 11.14 6.11 -14.01
CA TYR A 67 12.54 5.64 -14.05
C TYR A 67 13.03 5.23 -15.45
N GLY A 68 12.69 6.00 -16.47
CA GLY A 68 13.18 5.75 -17.84
C GLY A 68 12.62 4.48 -18.48
N GLY A 69 11.42 4.04 -18.07
CA GLY A 69 10.74 2.88 -18.65
C GLY A 69 10.78 1.62 -17.79
N LEU A 70 11.40 1.66 -16.60
CA LEU A 70 11.42 0.52 -15.68
C LEU A 70 10.03 0.18 -15.13
N LEU A 71 9.23 1.20 -14.86
CA LEU A 71 7.88 1.07 -14.31
C LEU A 71 6.89 1.70 -15.27
N PHE A 72 5.91 0.93 -15.71
CA PHE A 72 4.83 1.39 -16.57
C PHE A 72 3.54 1.39 -15.76
N ILE A 73 2.86 2.54 -15.71
CA ILE A 73 1.59 2.70 -15.01
C ILE A 73 0.53 2.92 -16.07
N ASP A 74 -0.41 1.99 -16.10
CA ASP A 74 -1.61 2.01 -16.92
C ASP A 74 -2.75 1.27 -16.19
N ALA A 75 -3.93 1.22 -16.82
CA ALA A 75 -5.09 0.54 -16.23
C ALA A 75 -4.86 -0.97 -16.02
N TYR A 76 -3.99 -1.60 -16.81
CA TYR A 76 -3.64 -3.01 -16.66
C TYR A 76 -2.80 -3.21 -15.40
N ALA A 77 -1.72 -2.45 -15.22
CA ALA A 77 -0.89 -2.45 -14.02
C ALA A 77 -1.71 -2.11 -12.77
N LEU A 78 -2.65 -1.16 -12.86
CA LEU A 78 -3.54 -0.78 -11.76
C LEU A 78 -4.44 -1.94 -11.30
N LEU A 79 -4.98 -2.73 -12.23
CA LEU A 79 -5.76 -3.93 -11.91
C LEU A 79 -4.93 -4.93 -11.10
N PHE A 80 -3.71 -5.24 -11.54
CA PHE A 80 -2.87 -6.20 -10.81
C PHE A 80 -2.43 -5.65 -9.45
N LYS A 81 -2.07 -4.38 -9.37
CA LYS A 81 -1.66 -3.71 -8.13
C LYS A 81 -2.77 -3.66 -7.06
N THR A 82 -4.03 -3.76 -7.46
CA THR A 82 -5.16 -3.73 -6.53
C THR A 82 -5.61 -5.12 -6.10
N LEU A 83 -5.27 -6.16 -6.87
CA LEU A 83 -5.64 -7.55 -6.59
C LEU A 83 -4.53 -8.35 -5.89
N PHE A 84 -3.26 -8.00 -6.11
CA PHE A 84 -2.06 -8.70 -5.61
C PHE A 84 -1.22 -7.76 -4.74
#